data_AF-A0A6V7KM29-F1
#
_entry.id   AF-A0A6V7KM29-F1
#
_cell.length_a   1.000
_cell.length_b   1.000
_cell.length_c   1.000
_cell.angle_alpha   90.00
_cell.angle_beta   90.00
_cell.angle_gamma   90.00
#
_symmetry.space_group_name_H-M   'P 1'
#
loop_
_entity.id
_entity.type
_entity.pdbx_description
1 polymer ?
#
loop_
_entity_poly.entity_id
_entity_poly.type
_entity_poly.pdbx_seq_one_letter_code
_entity_poly.pdbx_strand_id
1 'polypeptide(L)'
;LNTAMTVLRESFIALQCFGLWPSPQWQSGSLKVRAYYIHSILVLTMIHWFTLSELFSLLTTSAEDFANNCFMMLTMMAVCVKALLILRHKSEISDVLVALESHPHAPVDYEEEIIQNNFNRQI
;
A
#
# COMPACT_ATOMS: atom_id res chain seq x y z
N LEU A 1 18.98 -4.36 -4.94
CA LEU A 1 17.78 -3.76 -4.32
C LEU A 1 17.74 -2.34 -4.84
N ASN A 2 16.65 -1.94 -5.48
CA ASN A 2 16.52 -0.65 -6.19
C ASN A 2 16.72 0.51 -5.20
N THR A 3 17.53 1.49 -5.58
CA THR A 3 17.86 2.70 -4.80
C THR A 3 16.59 3.45 -4.40
N ALA A 4 15.62 3.53 -5.30
CA ALA A 4 14.32 4.15 -5.02
C ALA A 4 13.49 3.33 -4.01
N MET A 5 13.59 1.99 -4.02
CA MET A 5 12.97 1.15 -2.98
C MET A 5 13.60 1.39 -1.60
N THR A 6 14.88 1.75 -1.53
CA THR A 6 15.58 2.01 -0.27
C THR A 6 15.15 3.35 0.34
N VAL A 7 15.00 4.39 -0.48
CA VAL A 7 14.52 5.72 -0.02
C VAL A 7 13.10 5.64 0.53
N LEU A 8 12.21 4.85 -0.10
CA LEU A 8 10.82 4.67 0.31
C LEU A 8 10.60 3.45 1.23
N ARG A 9 11.68 2.93 1.85
CA ARG A 9 11.66 1.67 2.60
C ARG A 9 10.58 1.63 3.67
N GLU A 10 10.43 2.69 4.46
CA GLU A 10 9.42 2.74 5.54
C GLU A 10 7.99 2.67 5.00
N SER A 11 7.72 3.34 3.87
CA SER A 11 6.43 3.24 3.18
C SER A 11 6.18 1.84 2.64
N PHE A 12 7.20 1.19 2.06
CA PHE A 12 7.10 -0.19 1.58
C PHE A 12 6.95 -1.21 2.72
N ILE A 13 7.54 -0.97 3.90
CA ILE A 13 7.34 -1.80 5.10
C ILE A 13 5.89 -1.68 5.58
N ALA A 14 5.34 -0.47 5.65
CA ALA A 14 3.92 -0.29 5.96
C ALA A 14 3.04 -1.03 4.94
N LEU A 15 3.34 -0.90 3.65
CA LEU A 15 2.64 -1.62 2.58
C LEU A 15 2.78 -3.15 2.68
N GLN A 16 3.90 -3.68 3.20
CA GLN A 16 4.07 -5.10 3.49
C GLN A 16 3.25 -5.55 4.70
N CYS A 17 3.21 -4.76 5.79
CA CYS A 17 2.40 -5.04 6.98
C CYS A 17 0.91 -5.13 6.65
N PHE A 18 0.44 -4.24 5.78
CA PHE A 18 -0.95 -4.27 5.30
C PHE A 18 -1.17 -5.27 4.14
N GLY A 19 -0.17 -6.08 3.78
CA GLY A 19 -0.26 -7.11 2.74
C GLY A 19 -0.55 -6.56 1.34
N LEU A 20 -0.15 -5.32 1.04
CA LEU A 20 -0.34 -4.65 -0.25
C LEU A 20 0.76 -4.97 -1.26
N TRP A 21 2.02 -5.04 -0.81
CA TRP A 21 3.16 -5.14 -1.72
C TRP A 21 3.93 -6.45 -1.51
N PRO A 22 3.89 -7.41 -2.45
CA PRO A 22 4.73 -8.60 -2.37
C PRO A 22 6.19 -8.20 -2.58
N SER A 23 7.09 -8.72 -1.73
CA SER A 23 8.52 -8.52 -1.93
C SER A 23 8.95 -9.13 -3.28
N PRO A 24 9.72 -8.40 -4.11
CA PRO A 24 10.13 -8.85 -5.46
C PRO A 24 11.03 -10.09 -5.45
N GLN A 25 11.38 -10.62 -4.27
CA GLN A 25 12.28 -11.75 -4.08
C GLN A 25 11.57 -13.11 -4.07
N TRP A 26 10.24 -13.17 -4.23
CA TRP A 26 9.49 -14.42 -4.09
C TRP A 26 9.30 -15.14 -5.42
N GLN A 27 9.90 -16.32 -5.55
CA GLN A 27 9.75 -17.21 -6.70
C GLN A 27 8.27 -17.61 -6.91
N SER A 28 7.85 -17.61 -8.18
CA SER A 28 6.48 -17.96 -8.59
C SER A 28 6.16 -19.40 -8.15
N GLY A 29 5.15 -19.57 -7.28
CA GLY A 29 4.72 -20.89 -6.78
C GLY A 29 4.93 -21.14 -5.28
N SER A 30 5.59 -20.22 -4.56
CA SER A 30 5.72 -20.34 -3.10
C SER A 30 4.37 -20.21 -2.37
N LEU A 31 4.16 -20.98 -1.29
CA LEU A 31 3.02 -20.83 -0.35
C LEU A 31 2.76 -19.38 0.07
N LYS A 32 3.81 -18.58 0.08
CA LYS A 32 3.80 -17.15 0.39
C LYS A 32 2.94 -16.33 -0.61
N VAL A 33 2.92 -16.69 -1.89
CA VAL A 33 2.04 -16.07 -2.91
C VAL A 33 0.58 -16.47 -2.69
N ARG A 34 0.33 -17.72 -2.30
CA ARG A 34 -1.02 -18.19 -1.98
C ARG A 34 -1.58 -17.50 -0.73
N ALA A 35 -0.75 -17.34 0.31
CA ALA A 35 -1.10 -16.57 1.51
C ALA A 35 -1.44 -15.11 1.18
N TYR A 36 -0.76 -14.49 0.21
CA TYR A 36 -1.07 -13.14 -0.27
C TYR A 36 -2.45 -13.05 -0.92
N TYR A 37 -2.80 -13.97 -1.81
CA TYR A 37 -4.15 -14.00 -2.40
C TYR A 37 -5.24 -14.21 -1.35
N ILE A 38 -4.99 -15.10 -0.38
CA ILE A 38 -5.89 -15.31 0.76
C ILE A 38 -6.02 -14.02 1.57
N HIS A 39 -4.92 -13.31 1.83
CA HIS A 39 -4.93 -12.02 2.50
C HIS A 39 -5.77 -10.98 1.74
N SER A 40 -5.63 -10.86 0.41
CA SER A 40 -6.47 -9.96 -0.39
C SER A 40 -7.96 -10.30 -0.32
N ILE A 41 -8.31 -11.59 -0.36
CA ILE A 41 -9.69 -12.06 -0.20
C ILE A 41 -10.19 -11.74 1.21
N LEU A 42 -9.38 -11.98 2.25
CA LEU A 42 -9.71 -11.67 3.64
C LEU A 42 -10.01 -10.18 3.83
N VAL A 43 -9.17 -9.29 3.28
CA VAL A 43 -9.41 -7.84 3.31
C VAL A 43 -10.73 -7.48 2.61
N LEU A 44 -11.01 -8.05 1.44
CA LEU A 44 -12.26 -7.81 0.73
C LEU A 44 -13.48 -8.26 1.56
N THR A 45 -13.39 -9.44 2.18
CA THR A 45 -14.45 -9.96 3.05
C THR A 45 -14.62 -9.13 4.32
N MET A 46 -13.54 -8.63 4.92
CA MET A 46 -13.57 -7.75 6.08
C MET A 46 -14.26 -6.43 5.75
N ILE A 47 -13.96 -5.82 4.60
CA ILE A 47 -14.60 -4.57 4.17
C ILE A 47 -16.10 -4.80 3.99
N HIS A 48 -16.51 -5.86 3.28
CA HIS A 48 -17.93 -6.17 3.08
C HIS A 48 -18.64 -6.45 4.40
N TRP A 49 -18.03 -7.23 5.29
CA TRP A 49 -18.58 -7.52 6.61
C TRP A 49 -18.72 -6.26 7.47
N PHE A 50 -17.71 -5.40 7.45
CA PHE A 50 -17.72 -4.14 8.17
C PHE A 50 -18.81 -3.19 7.67
N THR A 51 -18.93 -3.02 6.35
CA THR A 51 -20.01 -2.22 5.73
C THR A 51 -21.40 -2.77 6.11
N LEU A 52 -21.57 -4.09 6.16
CA LEU A 52 -22.83 -4.72 6.60
C LEU A 52 -23.11 -4.51 8.09
N SER A 53 -22.09 -4.63 8.95
CA SER A 53 -22.22 -4.46 10.41
C SER A 53 -22.60 -3.03 10.78
N GLU A 54 -22.00 -2.05 10.11
CA GLU A 54 -22.33 -0.64 10.32
C GLU A 54 -23.69 -0.29 9.73
N LEU A 55 -24.05 -0.81 8.55
CA LEU A 55 -25.40 -0.64 8.01
C LEU A 55 -26.47 -1.15 9.00
N PHE A 56 -26.24 -2.30 9.63
CA PHE A 56 -27.14 -2.83 10.65
C PHE A 56 -27.19 -1.96 11.91
N SER A 57 -26.04 -1.44 12.35
CA SER A 57 -25.95 -0.56 13.52
C SER A 57 -26.66 0.77 13.27
N LEU A 58 -26.52 1.34 12.07
CA LEU A 58 -27.17 2.57 11.65
C LEU A 58 -28.70 2.47 11.52
N LEU A 59 -29.24 1.27 11.28
CA LEU A 59 -30.69 1.04 11.27
C LEU A 59 -31.33 1.04 12.66
N THR A 60 -30.52 0.93 13.72
CA THR A 60 -30.99 0.75 15.10
C THR A 60 -30.66 1.93 16.02
N THR A 61 -29.90 2.92 15.56
CA THR A 61 -29.45 4.07 16.35
C THR A 61 -30.34 5.31 16.17
N SER A 62 -30.27 6.21 17.14
CA SER A 62 -30.93 7.52 17.09
C SER A 62 -30.29 8.40 16.00
N ALA A 63 -31.03 9.38 15.47
CA ALA A 63 -30.53 10.28 14.43
C ALA A 63 -29.31 11.13 14.89
N GLU A 64 -29.13 11.33 16.20
CA GLU A 64 -28.02 12.11 16.78
C GLU A 64 -26.70 11.30 16.79
N ASP A 65 -26.78 10.01 17.13
CA ASP A 65 -25.60 9.13 17.15
C ASP A 65 -25.26 8.56 15.75
N PHE A 66 -26.24 8.54 14.85
CA PHE A 66 -26.10 8.07 13.47
C PHE A 66 -24.94 8.76 12.73
N ALA A 67 -24.85 10.08 12.83
CA ALA A 67 -23.85 10.87 12.12
C ALA A 67 -22.43 10.56 12.61
N ASN A 68 -22.23 10.43 13.92
CA ASN A 68 -20.94 10.12 14.51
C ASN A 68 -20.48 8.70 14.16
N ASN A 69 -21.38 7.72 14.22
CA ASN A 69 -21.05 6.33 13.87
C ASN A 69 -20.78 6.19 12.35
N CYS A 70 -21.60 6.85 11.51
CA CYS A 70 -21.33 6.95 10.06
C CYS A 70 -19.97 7.55 9.76
N PHE A 71 -19.61 8.64 10.45
CA PHE A 71 -18.36 9.33 10.22
C PHE A 71 -17.16 8.42 10.55
N MET A 72 -17.21 7.71 11.68
CA MET A 72 -16.17 6.76 12.05
C MET A 72 -16.07 5.58 11.06
N MET A 73 -17.22 5.02 10.65
CA MET A 73 -17.26 3.99 9.60
C MET A 73 -16.60 4.49 8.30
N LEU A 74 -17.05 5.64 7.79
CA LEU A 74 -16.58 6.18 6.52
C LEU A 74 -15.09 6.49 6.56
N THR A 75 -14.58 6.96 7.71
CA THR A 75 -13.15 7.23 7.89
C THR A 75 -12.34 5.94 7.81
N MET A 76 -12.76 4.88 8.50
CA MET A 76 -12.10 3.58 8.42
C MET A 76 -12.21 2.96 7.02
N MET A 77 -13.38 3.06 6.40
CA MET A 77 -13.60 2.61 5.03
C MET A 77 -12.73 3.37 4.03
N ALA A 78 -12.54 4.68 4.20
CA ALA A 78 -11.66 5.47 3.36
C ALA A 78 -10.20 5.03 3.50
N VAL A 79 -9.72 4.68 4.70
CA VAL A 79 -8.39 4.09 4.90
C VAL A 79 -8.28 2.74 4.17
N CYS A 80 -9.29 1.88 4.29
CA CYS A 80 -9.33 0.60 3.57
C CYS A 80 -9.35 0.78 2.05
N VAL A 81 -10.13 1.73 1.52
CA VAL A 81 -10.19 2.02 0.09
C VAL A 81 -8.88 2.61 -0.42
N LYS A 82 -8.24 3.51 0.32
CA LYS A 82 -6.89 4.01 0.00
C LYS A 82 -5.89 2.86 -0.10
N ALA A 83 -5.95 1.91 0.84
CA ALA A 83 -5.15 0.70 0.76
C ALA A 83 -5.50 -0.12 -0.51
N LEU A 84 -6.77 -0.39 -0.79
CA LEU A 84 -7.16 -1.12 -2.00
C LEU A 84 -6.71 -0.43 -3.31
N LEU A 85 -6.77 0.89 -3.37
CA LEU A 85 -6.31 1.65 -4.53
C LEU A 85 -4.81 1.49 -4.73
N ILE A 86 -4.01 1.58 -3.66
CA ILE A 86 -2.56 1.35 -3.74
C ILE A 86 -2.28 -0.10 -4.20
N LEU A 87 -3.07 -1.07 -3.75
CA LEU A 87 -3.02 -2.47 -4.19
C LEU A 87 -3.29 -2.62 -5.69
N ARG A 88 -4.32 -1.93 -6.19
CA ARG A 88 -4.74 -1.96 -7.60
C ARG A 88 -3.71 -1.30 -8.51
N HIS A 89 -3.18 -0.15 -8.12
CA HIS A 89 -2.21 0.62 -8.91
C HIS A 89 -0.77 0.20 -8.64
N LYS A 90 -0.55 -0.94 -7.96
CA LYS A 90 0.81 -1.38 -7.62
C LYS A 90 1.70 -1.58 -8.85
N SER A 91 1.12 -1.99 -9.98
CA SER A 91 1.87 -2.12 -11.24
C SER A 91 2.34 -0.75 -11.72
N GLU A 92 1.46 0.25 -11.70
CA GLU A 92 1.83 1.63 -12.08
C GLU A 92 2.85 2.23 -11.12
N ILE A 93 2.73 1.97 -9.80
CA ILE A 93 3.72 2.39 -8.81
C ILE A 93 5.08 1.73 -9.12
N SER A 94 5.08 0.46 -9.53
CA SER A 94 6.30 -0.23 -9.94
C SER A 94 6.88 0.38 -11.21
N ASP A 95 6.04 0.73 -12.19
CA ASP A 95 6.46 1.35 -13.44
C ASP A 95 7.05 2.75 -13.19
N VAL A 96 6.45 3.53 -12.28
CA VAL A 96 6.98 4.82 -11.83
C VAL A 96 8.31 4.63 -11.10
N LEU A 97 8.44 3.60 -10.27
CA LEU A 97 9.69 3.31 -9.56
C LEU A 97 10.82 2.95 -10.53
N VAL A 98 10.52 2.18 -11.58
CA VAL A 98 11.45 1.87 -12.68
C VAL A 98 11.75 3.11 -13.50
N ALA A 99 10.76 3.98 -13.75
CA ALA A 99 10.95 5.25 -14.44
C ALA A 99 11.89 6.20 -13.67
N LEU A 100 11.82 6.22 -12.33
CA LEU A 100 12.73 6.99 -11.47
C LEU A 100 14.17 6.50 -11.53
N GLU A 101 14.41 5.23 -11.83
CA GLU A 101 15.74 4.63 -11.92
C GLU A 101 16.26 4.52 -13.35
N SER A 102 15.44 4.89 -14.33
CA SER A 102 15.80 4.89 -15.74
C SER A 102 15.96 6.32 -16.27
N HIS A 103 16.57 6.43 -17.44
CA HIS A 103 16.81 7.72 -18.09
C HIS A 103 15.48 8.45 -18.30
N PRO A 104 15.33 9.74 -17.92
CA PRO A 104 16.36 10.75 -17.62
C PRO A 104 16.68 10.95 -16.12
N HIS A 105 16.12 10.15 -15.21
CA HIS A 105 16.21 10.35 -13.76
C HIS A 105 17.38 9.60 -13.10
N ALA A 106 18.04 8.73 -13.86
CA ALA A 106 19.29 8.09 -13.45
C ALA A 106 20.47 9.07 -13.49
N PRO A 107 21.44 8.98 -12.57
CA PRO A 107 22.63 9.81 -12.58
C PRO A 107 23.40 9.58 -13.89
N VAL A 108 23.69 10.67 -14.62
CA VAL A 108 24.36 10.63 -15.92
C VAL A 108 25.83 11.02 -15.77
N ASP A 109 26.13 11.89 -14.82
CA ASP A 109 27.48 12.40 -14.56
C ASP A 109 28.11 11.79 -13.29
N TYR A 110 29.44 11.77 -13.25
CA TYR A 110 30.21 11.28 -12.11
C TYR A 110 29.96 12.09 -10.83
N GLU A 111 29.76 13.40 -10.97
CA GLU A 111 29.42 14.27 -9.84
C GLU A 111 28.03 13.95 -9.27
N GLU A 112 27.05 13.65 -10.13
CA GLU A 112 25.70 13.23 -9.72
C GLU A 112 25.73 11.88 -8.99
N GLU A 113 26.57 10.94 -9.45
CA GLU A 113 26.78 9.65 -8.78
C GLU A 113 27.36 9.83 -7.37
N ILE A 114 28.32 10.74 -7.18
CA ILE A 114 28.89 11.06 -5.86
C ILE A 114 27.82 11.66 -4.94
N ILE A 115 27.00 12.59 -5.44
CA ILE A 115 25.93 13.22 -4.66
C ILE A 115 24.91 12.16 -4.23
N GLN A 116 24.49 11.28 -5.14
CA GLN A 116 23.52 10.24 -4.84
C GLN A 116 24.07 9.19 -3.86
N ASN A 117 25.35 8.83 -3.96
CA ASN A 117 26.00 7.91 -3.03
C ASN A 117 26.13 8.50 -1.62
N ASN A 118 26.46 9.79 -1.52
CA ASN A 118 26.48 10.48 -0.23
C ASN A 118 25.10 10.54 0.42
N PHE A 119 24.04 10.81 -0.36
CA PHE A 119 22.67 10.79 0.14
C PHE A 119 22.26 9.39 0.58
N ASN A 120 22.50 8.36 -0.24
CA ASN A 120 22.18 6.97 0.10
C ASN A 120 22.91 6.47 1.36
N ARG A 121 24.11 6.99 1.67
CA ARG A 121 24.83 6.66 2.91
C ARG A 121 24.17 7.23 4.17
N GLN A 122 23.32 8.24 4.04
CA GLN A 122 22.65 8.91 5.14
C GLN A 122 21.25 8.32 5.45
N ILE A 123 20.78 7.38 4.63
CA ILE A 123 19.49 6.66 4.75
C ILE A 123 19.75 5.26 5.32
#